data_AF-A0A4R3XP73-F1
#
_entry.id   AF-A0A4R3XP73-F1
#
_cell.length_a   1.000
_cell.length_b   1.000
_cell.length_c   1.000
_cell.angle_alpha   90.00
_cell.angle_beta   90.00
_cell.angle_gamma   90.00
#
_symmetry.space_group_name_H-M   'P 1'
#
loop_
_entity.id
_entity.type
_entity.pdbx_description
1 polymer ?
#
loop_
_entity_poly.entity_id
_entity_poly.type
_entity_poly.pdbx_seq_one_letter_code
_entity_poly.pdbx_strand_id
1 'polypeptide(L)'
;MFCSFVRLAAPIAAALLYIAPITTAFAEEPGLWKVYNETLKGAKYVDLTHTITPNIPVWAGFGKSSFGQAAAGTDLEGYAKKGDTFTYEKHGFNASTYNLATDQLGTQLDPPAHWAPEYAAIDEIPATYAVRPLVVINIEDKVKADAGYHLQVADITGFEEKHGRIPEGSVVFVRSGWYKKWPDPSLSTTRPFPGVSLDALKFLHLERKILFHGHEPLDTDTTPTLEGEHWLMHNGFAQAEGVANLDKVPETGALVAIGYPKFGGGVGGYARYIAICPPDWQYGVTVGSVPEAPLQKFDKPLHFDEKAGMRLR
;
A
#
# COMPACT_ATOMS: atom_id res chain seq x y z
N MET A 1 80.10 -58.86 18.31
CA MET A 1 80.71 -59.43 17.10
C MET A 1 79.60 -59.63 16.09
N PHE A 2 79.71 -58.92 14.96
CA PHE A 2 78.93 -58.89 13.73
C PHE A 2 77.75 -59.86 13.54
N CYS A 3 76.58 -59.33 13.16
CA CYS A 3 76.02 -59.61 11.84
C CYS A 3 74.93 -58.60 11.45
N SER A 4 75.17 -57.94 10.32
CA SER A 4 74.29 -56.99 9.65
C SER A 4 73.24 -57.75 8.82
N PHE A 5 71.96 -57.43 8.97
CA PHE A 5 70.92 -57.83 8.02
C PHE A 5 70.24 -56.58 7.45
N VAL A 6 70.58 -56.31 6.19
CA VAL A 6 69.93 -55.34 5.31
C VAL A 6 68.49 -55.82 5.06
N ARG A 7 67.49 -55.02 5.45
CA ARG A 7 66.09 -55.20 5.00
C ARG A 7 65.80 -54.16 3.92
N LEU A 8 65.50 -54.65 2.72
CA LEU A 8 64.93 -53.86 1.62
C LEU A 8 63.61 -53.24 2.07
N ALA A 9 63.50 -51.91 2.00
CA ALA A 9 62.25 -51.19 2.11
C ALA A 9 61.65 -51.04 0.70
N ALA A 10 60.43 -51.55 0.51
CA ALA A 10 59.63 -51.30 -0.68
C ALA A 10 59.03 -49.87 -0.62
N PRO A 11 58.99 -49.10 -1.71
CA PRO A 11 58.37 -47.78 -1.69
C PRO A 11 56.84 -47.93 -1.78
N ILE A 12 56.15 -47.45 -0.75
CA ILE A 12 54.70 -47.24 -0.75
C ILE A 12 54.43 -46.03 -1.65
N ALA A 13 53.89 -46.26 -2.85
CA ALA A 13 53.41 -45.19 -3.71
C ALA A 13 52.13 -44.58 -3.09
N ALA A 14 52.27 -43.42 -2.44
CA ALA A 14 51.14 -42.63 -1.99
C ALA A 14 50.47 -41.97 -3.22
N ALA A 15 49.32 -42.49 -3.62
CA ALA A 15 48.46 -41.83 -4.61
C ALA A 15 47.85 -40.56 -3.97
N LEU A 16 48.45 -39.41 -4.26
CA LEU A 16 47.88 -38.11 -3.97
C LEU A 16 46.65 -37.90 -4.87
N LEU A 17 45.46 -38.16 -4.32
CA LEU A 17 44.19 -37.75 -4.90
C LEU A 17 44.12 -36.22 -4.90
N TYR A 18 44.37 -35.63 -6.07
CA TYR A 18 44.07 -34.22 -6.34
C TYR A 18 42.55 -34.02 -6.30
N ILE A 19 42.02 -33.55 -5.17
CA ILE A 19 40.65 -33.05 -5.09
C ILE A 19 40.68 -31.65 -5.68
N ALA A 20 40.34 -31.52 -6.96
CA ALA A 20 40.07 -30.21 -7.54
C ALA A 20 38.84 -29.60 -6.84
N PRO A 21 38.87 -28.33 -6.42
CA PRO A 21 37.68 -27.69 -5.88
C PRO A 21 36.65 -27.61 -7.01
N ILE A 22 35.52 -28.31 -6.85
CA ILE A 22 34.35 -28.09 -7.69
C ILE A 22 33.85 -26.70 -7.32
N THR A 23 34.30 -25.68 -8.04
CA THR A 23 33.65 -24.38 -8.03
C THR A 23 32.29 -24.58 -8.67
N THR A 24 31.26 -24.83 -7.85
CA THR A 24 29.88 -24.65 -8.28
C THR A 24 29.75 -23.18 -8.64
N ALA A 25 29.84 -22.88 -9.94
CA ALA A 25 29.47 -21.57 -10.46
C ALA A 25 27.98 -21.42 -10.17
N PHE A 26 27.65 -20.77 -9.06
CA PHE A 26 26.30 -20.27 -8.85
C PHE A 26 26.06 -19.29 -9.99
N ALA A 27 25.10 -19.59 -10.86
CA ALA A 27 24.69 -18.66 -11.90
C ALA A 27 24.31 -17.35 -11.21
N GLU A 28 24.97 -16.25 -11.58
CA GLU A 28 24.68 -14.94 -11.01
C GLU A 28 23.21 -14.59 -11.28
N GLU A 29 22.46 -14.27 -10.24
CA GLU A 29 21.04 -13.95 -10.39
C GLU A 29 20.87 -12.70 -11.26
N PRO A 30 19.99 -12.73 -12.28
CA PRO A 30 19.91 -11.66 -13.24
C PRO A 30 19.27 -10.39 -12.64
N GLY A 31 20.01 -9.28 -12.67
CA GLY A 31 19.47 -7.92 -12.49
C GLY A 31 18.65 -7.72 -11.21
N LEU A 32 17.40 -7.26 -11.35
CA LEU A 32 16.52 -6.92 -10.22
C LEU A 32 16.10 -8.13 -9.38
N TRP A 33 16.29 -9.36 -9.85
CA TRP A 33 15.99 -10.56 -9.04
C TRP A 33 16.92 -10.67 -7.84
N LYS A 34 18.18 -10.24 -7.99
CA LYS A 34 19.11 -10.16 -6.88
C LYS A 34 18.60 -9.22 -5.79
N VAL A 35 18.17 -8.01 -6.16
CA VAL A 35 17.56 -7.04 -5.23
C VAL A 35 16.32 -7.63 -4.56
N TYR A 36 15.49 -8.33 -5.33
CA TYR A 36 14.32 -9.00 -4.76
C TYR A 36 14.73 -10.07 -3.74
N ASN A 37 15.61 -11.00 -4.10
CA ASN A 37 15.97 -12.13 -3.25
C ASN A 37 16.78 -11.71 -2.01
N GLU A 38 17.66 -10.70 -2.13
CA GLU A 38 18.50 -10.22 -1.04
C GLU A 38 17.77 -9.22 -0.13
N THR A 39 16.82 -8.43 -0.66
CA THR A 39 16.19 -7.33 0.10
C THR A 39 14.68 -7.49 0.24
N LEU A 40 13.93 -7.55 -0.87
CA LEU A 40 12.47 -7.46 -0.83
C LEU A 40 11.79 -8.74 -0.31
N LYS A 41 12.37 -9.90 -0.59
CA LYS A 41 11.83 -11.20 -0.18
C LYS A 41 11.79 -11.36 1.33
N GLY A 42 12.82 -10.89 2.04
CA GLY A 42 12.90 -10.92 3.50
C GLY A 42 12.13 -9.78 4.18
N ALA A 43 11.70 -8.77 3.43
CA ALA A 43 11.06 -7.57 3.97
C ALA A 43 9.71 -7.86 4.66
N LYS A 44 9.20 -6.84 5.35
CA LYS A 44 7.90 -6.86 6.03
C LYS A 44 6.90 -6.02 5.25
N TYR A 45 5.80 -6.63 4.84
CA TYR A 45 4.74 -5.98 4.07
C TYR A 45 3.59 -5.58 5.00
N VAL A 46 3.31 -4.29 5.10
CA VAL A 46 2.24 -3.72 5.93
C VAL A 46 1.19 -3.10 5.02
N ASP A 47 -0.07 -3.50 5.19
CA ASP A 47 -1.21 -2.99 4.44
C ASP A 47 -1.67 -1.64 4.99
N LEU A 48 -1.63 -0.59 4.17
CA LEU A 48 -1.98 0.78 4.54
C LEU A 48 -3.33 1.22 3.98
N THR A 49 -4.19 0.25 3.68
CA THR A 49 -5.46 0.46 2.97
C THR A 49 -6.63 -0.07 3.77
N HIS A 50 -7.68 0.74 3.86
CA HIS A 50 -8.95 0.33 4.44
C HIS A 50 -9.74 -0.57 3.48
N THR A 51 -10.43 -1.58 4.03
CA THR A 51 -11.34 -2.42 3.24
C THR A 51 -12.59 -1.63 2.85
N ILE A 52 -12.88 -1.58 1.55
CA ILE A 52 -14.10 -0.96 1.03
C ILE A 52 -15.31 -1.83 1.35
N THR A 53 -16.29 -1.24 2.06
CA THR A 53 -17.56 -1.88 2.45
C THR A 53 -18.74 -0.95 2.11
N PRO A 54 -19.99 -1.44 2.07
CA PRO A 54 -21.15 -0.58 1.81
C PRO A 54 -21.34 0.56 2.82
N ASN A 55 -20.80 0.40 4.03
CA ASN A 55 -20.92 1.36 5.14
C ASN A 55 -19.60 2.06 5.47
N ILE A 56 -18.64 2.04 4.55
CA ILE A 56 -17.36 2.75 4.72
C ILE A 56 -17.62 4.27 4.85
N PRO A 57 -16.79 5.00 5.62
CA PRO A 57 -16.84 6.46 5.64
C PRO A 57 -16.64 7.02 4.22
N VAL A 58 -17.50 7.96 3.85
CA VAL A 58 -17.47 8.69 2.58
C VAL A 58 -18.00 10.09 2.82
N TRP A 59 -17.47 11.08 2.09
CA TRP A 59 -17.91 12.47 2.21
C TRP A 59 -19.44 12.58 2.11
N ALA A 60 -20.04 13.37 3.00
CA ALA A 60 -21.49 13.40 3.20
C ALA A 60 -22.29 13.94 1.99
N GLY A 61 -21.63 14.61 1.05
CA GLY A 61 -22.25 15.06 -0.19
C GLY A 61 -22.38 13.98 -1.27
N PHE A 62 -21.67 12.85 -1.15
CA PHE A 62 -21.78 11.75 -2.11
C PHE A 62 -22.97 10.84 -1.81
N GLY A 63 -23.46 10.17 -2.87
CA GLY A 63 -24.47 9.13 -2.74
C GLY A 63 -23.94 7.89 -1.99
N LYS A 64 -24.85 6.99 -1.63
CA LYS A 64 -24.47 5.71 -1.02
C LYS A 64 -24.06 4.70 -2.09
N SER A 65 -22.93 4.05 -1.86
CA SER A 65 -22.51 2.88 -2.65
C SER A 65 -23.26 1.62 -2.20
N SER A 66 -23.46 0.67 -3.10
CA SER A 66 -24.08 -0.63 -2.79
C SER A 66 -23.38 -1.76 -3.52
N PHE A 67 -23.22 -2.91 -2.87
CA PHE A 67 -22.66 -4.10 -3.51
C PHE A 67 -23.75 -5.15 -3.66
N GLY A 68 -23.59 -6.03 -4.63
CA GLY A 68 -24.55 -7.08 -4.93
C GLY A 68 -23.91 -8.29 -5.57
N GLN A 69 -24.76 -9.21 -6.00
CA GLN A 69 -24.36 -10.34 -6.83
C GLN A 69 -24.49 -9.96 -8.30
N ALA A 70 -23.48 -10.32 -9.09
CA ALA A 70 -23.55 -10.17 -10.54
C ALA A 70 -24.67 -11.05 -11.11
N ALA A 71 -25.44 -10.48 -12.03
CA ALA A 71 -26.51 -11.15 -12.75
C ALA A 71 -26.18 -11.28 -14.23
N ALA A 72 -26.73 -12.30 -14.88
CA ALA A 72 -26.59 -12.48 -16.32
C ALA A 72 -27.23 -11.30 -17.09
N GLY A 73 -26.45 -10.63 -17.95
CA GLY A 73 -26.94 -9.52 -18.78
C GLY A 73 -27.76 -9.97 -19.99
N THR A 74 -27.70 -11.26 -20.33
CA THR A 74 -28.39 -11.90 -21.46
C THR A 74 -28.73 -13.34 -21.09
N ASP A 75 -29.58 -13.98 -21.89
CA ASP A 75 -29.79 -15.42 -21.81
C ASP A 75 -28.53 -16.17 -22.25
N LEU A 76 -28.10 -17.12 -21.43
CA LEU A 76 -27.03 -18.07 -21.67
C LEU A 76 -27.65 -19.46 -21.77
N GLU A 77 -27.71 -20.01 -22.98
CA GLU A 77 -28.39 -21.27 -23.26
C GLU A 77 -27.89 -22.41 -22.36
N GLY A 78 -28.81 -23.11 -21.73
CA GLY A 78 -28.52 -24.21 -20.81
C GLY A 78 -27.83 -23.82 -19.49
N TYR A 79 -27.65 -22.52 -19.22
CA TYR A 79 -26.83 -22.06 -18.11
C TYR A 79 -27.51 -21.04 -17.19
N ALA A 80 -27.95 -19.89 -17.72
CA ALA A 80 -28.58 -18.82 -16.94
C ALA A 80 -29.52 -17.98 -17.82
N LYS A 81 -30.61 -17.46 -17.27
CA LYS A 81 -31.48 -16.49 -17.92
C LYS A 81 -31.07 -15.07 -17.56
N LYS A 82 -31.37 -14.10 -18.43
CA LYS A 82 -31.14 -12.68 -18.14
C LYS A 82 -31.76 -12.32 -16.78
N GLY A 83 -30.96 -11.77 -15.87
CA GLY A 83 -31.36 -11.40 -14.52
C GLY A 83 -31.04 -12.46 -13.45
N ASP A 84 -30.71 -13.70 -13.82
CA ASP A 84 -30.27 -14.71 -12.86
C ASP A 84 -28.93 -14.31 -12.23
N THR A 85 -28.85 -14.37 -10.90
CA THR A 85 -27.60 -14.12 -10.17
C THR A 85 -26.67 -15.34 -10.20
N PHE A 86 -25.38 -15.10 -10.38
CA PHE A 86 -24.39 -16.18 -10.38
C PHE A 86 -24.09 -16.66 -8.95
N THR A 87 -24.20 -17.97 -8.76
CA THR A 87 -24.06 -18.66 -7.46
C THR A 87 -23.23 -19.94 -7.62
N TYR A 88 -22.50 -20.31 -6.57
CA TYR A 88 -21.70 -21.54 -6.58
C TYR A 88 -22.53 -22.80 -6.84
N GLU A 89 -23.72 -22.90 -6.24
CA GLU A 89 -24.57 -24.10 -6.34
C GLU A 89 -25.11 -24.32 -7.76
N LYS A 90 -25.62 -23.26 -8.40
CA LYS A 90 -26.25 -23.37 -9.72
C LYS A 90 -25.25 -23.28 -10.87
N HIS A 91 -24.20 -22.49 -10.69
CA HIS A 91 -23.31 -22.06 -11.77
C HIS A 91 -21.84 -22.47 -11.55
N GLY A 92 -21.48 -23.02 -10.38
CA GLY A 92 -20.09 -23.38 -10.06
C GLY A 92 -19.16 -22.18 -9.82
N PHE A 93 -19.63 -20.93 -9.97
CA PHE A 93 -18.88 -19.71 -9.69
C PHE A 93 -19.81 -18.60 -9.17
N ASN A 94 -19.23 -17.52 -8.65
CA ASN A 94 -19.96 -16.31 -8.35
C ASN A 94 -19.16 -15.06 -8.77
N ALA A 95 -19.86 -13.94 -8.93
CA ALA A 95 -19.27 -12.63 -9.14
C ALA A 95 -20.07 -11.56 -8.38
N SER A 96 -19.48 -10.39 -8.18
CA SER A 96 -20.11 -9.26 -7.47
C SER A 96 -20.48 -8.14 -8.44
N THR A 97 -21.49 -7.36 -8.10
CA THR A 97 -21.66 -6.00 -8.59
C THR A 97 -21.19 -5.01 -7.53
N TYR A 98 -20.56 -3.92 -7.97
CA TYR A 98 -20.19 -2.79 -7.13
C TYR A 98 -20.77 -1.53 -7.77
N ASN A 99 -21.83 -0.99 -7.19
CA ASN A 99 -22.42 0.28 -7.60
C ASN A 99 -21.81 1.36 -6.70
N LEU A 100 -20.69 1.92 -7.14
CA LEU A 100 -19.95 2.94 -6.39
C LEU A 100 -20.48 4.32 -6.78
N ALA A 101 -20.88 5.11 -5.80
CA ALA A 101 -21.50 6.42 -6.05
C ALA A 101 -20.47 7.51 -6.39
N THR A 102 -19.19 7.26 -6.12
CA THR A 102 -18.08 8.19 -6.30
C THR A 102 -16.78 7.39 -6.43
N ASP A 103 -15.79 7.92 -7.15
CA ASP A 103 -14.41 7.45 -7.18
C ASP A 103 -13.58 7.95 -5.98
N GLN A 104 -14.17 8.83 -5.17
CA GLN A 104 -13.65 9.37 -3.91
C GLN A 104 -14.17 8.55 -2.71
N LEU A 105 -13.61 7.35 -2.48
CA LEU A 105 -14.07 6.39 -1.48
C LEU A 105 -12.93 5.64 -0.78
N GLY A 106 -12.86 5.76 0.55
CA GLY A 106 -11.93 4.97 1.35
C GLY A 106 -10.50 5.48 1.24
N THR A 107 -9.52 4.55 1.20
CA THR A 107 -8.14 4.89 0.92
C THR A 107 -7.98 5.20 -0.58
N GLN A 108 -7.49 6.38 -0.91
CA GLN A 108 -7.52 6.88 -2.28
C GLN A 108 -6.23 7.59 -2.73
N LEU A 109 -6.15 7.82 -4.04
CA LEU A 109 -5.16 8.64 -4.72
C LEU A 109 -5.93 9.65 -5.58
N ASP A 110 -5.77 10.92 -5.27
CA ASP A 110 -6.40 12.00 -5.99
C ASP A 110 -5.45 12.52 -7.06
N PRO A 111 -5.81 12.38 -8.35
CA PRO A 111 -5.06 12.98 -9.44
C PRO A 111 -5.33 14.50 -9.48
N PRO A 112 -4.42 15.33 -10.01
CA PRO A 112 -4.65 16.77 -10.04
C PRO A 112 -5.88 17.23 -10.85
N ALA A 113 -6.30 16.44 -11.84
CA ALA A 113 -7.56 16.65 -12.57
C ALA A 113 -8.82 16.66 -11.67
N HIS A 114 -8.71 16.21 -10.41
CA HIS A 114 -9.78 16.30 -9.43
C HIS A 114 -10.32 17.73 -9.26
N TRP A 115 -9.43 18.73 -9.33
CA TRP A 115 -9.81 20.15 -9.24
C TRP A 115 -9.34 20.98 -10.45
N ALA A 116 -8.35 20.50 -11.20
CA ALA A 116 -7.72 21.26 -12.28
C ALA A 116 -7.64 20.41 -13.56
N PRO A 117 -8.66 20.46 -14.44
CA PRO A 117 -8.84 19.53 -15.57
C PRO A 117 -7.74 19.59 -16.65
N GLU A 118 -6.87 20.60 -16.60
CA GLU A 118 -5.69 20.71 -17.46
C GLU A 118 -4.51 19.80 -17.03
N TYR A 119 -4.57 19.21 -15.84
CA TYR A 119 -3.58 18.26 -15.35
C TYR A 119 -4.05 16.80 -15.49
N ALA A 120 -3.15 15.87 -15.14
CA ALA A 120 -3.37 14.44 -15.29
C ALA A 120 -4.62 13.95 -14.54
N ALA A 121 -5.45 13.17 -15.23
CA ALA A 121 -6.43 12.26 -14.67
C ALA A 121 -5.77 10.98 -14.12
N ILE A 122 -6.54 10.13 -13.41
CA ILE A 122 -5.99 8.93 -12.74
C ILE A 122 -5.32 7.95 -13.71
N ASP A 123 -5.83 7.83 -14.95
CA ASP A 123 -5.27 6.97 -15.99
C ASP A 123 -4.03 7.56 -16.70
N GLU A 124 -3.73 8.83 -16.44
CA GLU A 124 -2.60 9.56 -17.00
C GLU A 124 -1.42 9.63 -16.02
N ILE A 125 -1.62 9.25 -14.75
CA ILE A 125 -0.53 9.16 -13.77
C ILE A 125 0.53 8.15 -14.26
N PRO A 126 1.82 8.52 -14.30
CA PRO A 126 2.86 7.66 -14.84
C PRO A 126 3.13 6.45 -13.96
N ALA A 127 3.49 5.32 -14.58
CA ALA A 127 3.83 4.07 -13.89
C ALA A 127 4.99 4.20 -12.89
N THR A 128 5.76 5.30 -12.95
CA THR A 128 6.81 5.61 -11.98
C THR A 128 6.27 5.86 -10.56
N TYR A 129 4.95 6.02 -10.38
CA TYR A 129 4.31 6.04 -9.06
C TYR A 129 4.36 4.69 -8.34
N ALA A 130 4.57 3.57 -9.06
CA ALA A 130 4.36 2.22 -8.53
C ALA A 130 5.15 1.88 -7.25
N VAL A 131 6.38 2.40 -7.09
CA VAL A 131 7.21 2.17 -5.89
C VAL A 131 8.05 3.41 -5.58
N ARG A 132 8.00 3.91 -4.35
CA ARG A 132 8.76 5.08 -3.87
C ARG A 132 9.32 4.90 -2.46
N PRO A 133 10.37 5.65 -2.06
CA PRO A 133 10.70 5.81 -0.65
C PRO A 133 9.49 6.32 0.14
N LEU A 134 9.25 5.75 1.31
CA LEU A 134 8.18 6.17 2.21
C LEU A 134 8.78 6.88 3.43
N VAL A 135 8.25 8.06 3.71
CA VAL A 135 8.48 8.84 4.93
C VAL A 135 7.17 8.93 5.69
N VAL A 136 7.20 8.68 6.99
CA VAL A 136 6.04 8.85 7.87
C VAL A 136 6.35 9.90 8.93
N ILE A 137 5.64 11.02 8.89
CA ILE A 137 5.74 12.09 9.90
C ILE A 137 4.63 11.92 10.92
N ASN A 138 4.99 11.71 12.19
CA ASN A 138 4.04 11.49 13.26
C ASN A 138 3.66 12.79 13.98
N ILE A 139 2.36 13.13 13.94
CA ILE A 139 1.76 14.23 14.69
C ILE A 139 0.72 13.77 15.72
N GLU A 140 0.55 12.46 15.92
CA GLU A 140 -0.52 11.88 16.77
C GLU A 140 -0.57 12.49 18.18
N ASP A 141 0.58 12.73 18.82
CA ASP A 141 0.59 13.32 20.17
C ASP A 141 0.14 14.77 20.20
N LYS A 142 0.33 15.52 19.11
CA LYS A 142 -0.19 16.89 18.94
C LYS A 142 -1.68 16.84 18.67
N VAL A 143 -2.13 15.87 17.87
CA VAL A 143 -3.57 15.61 17.62
C VAL A 143 -4.32 15.22 18.90
N LYS A 144 -3.67 14.50 19.83
CA LYS A 144 -4.25 14.23 21.17
C LYS A 144 -4.44 15.50 22.00
N ALA A 145 -3.55 16.48 21.86
CA ALA A 145 -3.65 17.76 22.56
C ALA A 145 -4.63 18.73 21.86
N ASP A 146 -4.70 18.69 20.54
CA ASP A 146 -5.57 19.47 19.69
C ASP A 146 -6.07 18.61 18.51
N ALA A 147 -7.32 18.18 18.58
CA ALA A 147 -7.92 17.31 17.56
C ALA A 147 -7.92 17.92 16.15
N GLY A 148 -7.78 19.25 16.04
CA GLY A 148 -7.67 19.98 14.78
C GLY A 148 -6.25 20.32 14.36
N TYR A 149 -5.22 19.71 14.96
CA TYR A 149 -3.85 20.04 14.65
C TYR A 149 -3.48 19.68 13.20
N HIS A 150 -3.07 20.68 12.42
CA HIS A 150 -2.47 20.49 11.10
C HIS A 150 -0.96 20.38 11.20
N LEU A 151 -0.35 19.46 10.46
CA LEU A 151 1.10 19.37 10.29
C LEU A 151 1.66 20.74 9.90
N GLN A 152 2.72 21.17 10.59
CA GLN A 152 3.41 22.45 10.37
C GLN A 152 4.80 22.24 9.78
N VAL A 153 5.38 23.30 9.21
CA VAL A 153 6.78 23.29 8.72
C VAL A 153 7.76 22.91 9.84
N ALA A 154 7.53 23.39 11.07
CA ALA A 154 8.37 23.06 12.22
C ALA A 154 8.39 21.55 12.55
N ASP A 155 7.32 20.83 12.25
CA ASP A 155 7.25 19.38 12.43
C ASP A 155 8.11 18.66 11.42
N ILE A 156 8.10 19.15 10.17
CA ILE A 156 8.90 18.63 9.08
C ILE A 156 10.39 18.87 9.37
N THR A 157 10.77 20.08 9.79
CA THR A 157 12.17 20.37 10.12
C THR A 157 12.63 19.58 11.34
N GLY A 158 11.79 19.46 12.38
CA GLY A 158 12.10 18.63 13.55
C GLY A 158 12.22 17.13 13.21
N PHE A 159 11.43 16.64 12.27
CA PHE A 159 11.59 15.30 11.70
C PHE A 159 12.96 15.16 11.01
N GLU A 160 13.35 16.12 10.17
CA GLU A 160 14.61 16.08 9.43
C GLU A 160 15.84 16.18 10.33
N GLU A 161 15.77 16.89 11.45
CA GLU A 161 16.82 16.92 12.46
C GLU A 161 17.11 15.53 13.04
N LYS A 162 16.07 14.70 13.18
CA LYS A 162 16.17 13.34 13.74
C LYS A 162 16.49 12.28 12.70
N HIS A 163 15.95 12.41 11.49
CA HIS A 163 15.97 11.35 10.48
C HIS A 163 16.79 11.68 9.22
N GLY A 164 17.28 12.91 9.12
CA GLY A 164 17.89 13.44 7.90
C GLY A 164 16.85 14.02 6.94
N ARG A 165 17.35 14.70 5.89
CA ARG A 165 16.51 15.38 4.91
C ARG A 165 15.57 14.39 4.19
N ILE A 166 14.31 14.80 4.00
CA ILE A 166 13.32 14.06 3.22
C ILE A 166 13.84 13.90 1.78
N PRO A 167 13.92 12.67 1.25
CA PRO A 167 14.43 12.44 -0.10
C PRO A 167 13.51 13.01 -1.19
N GLU A 168 14.11 13.58 -2.24
CA GLU A 168 13.39 13.99 -3.46
C GLU A 168 12.68 12.80 -4.10
N GLY A 169 11.44 13.01 -4.57
CA GLY A 169 10.59 11.99 -5.17
C GLY A 169 10.02 10.95 -4.18
N SER A 170 10.22 11.13 -2.86
CA SER A 170 9.61 10.29 -1.84
C SER A 170 8.10 10.54 -1.70
N VAL A 171 7.40 9.62 -1.04
CA VAL A 171 6.02 9.80 -0.58
C VAL A 171 6.08 10.12 0.90
N VAL A 172 5.35 11.15 1.32
CA VAL A 172 5.28 11.57 2.73
C VAL A 172 3.87 11.34 3.27
N PHE A 173 3.73 10.41 4.21
CA PHE A 173 2.48 10.18 4.92
C PHE A 173 2.47 10.81 6.30
N VAL A 174 1.34 11.43 6.67
CA VAL A 174 1.15 12.14 7.93
C VAL A 174 0.32 11.26 8.87
N ARG A 175 0.99 10.71 9.88
CA ARG A 175 0.35 9.88 10.91
C ARG A 175 -0.31 10.77 11.96
N SER A 176 -1.61 10.63 12.11
CA SER A 176 -2.43 11.37 13.08
C SER A 176 -3.17 10.47 14.06
N GLY A 177 -3.24 9.16 13.79
CA GLY A 177 -4.04 8.21 14.57
C GLY A 177 -5.55 8.27 14.30
N TRP A 178 -5.99 9.07 13.32
CA TRP A 178 -7.37 9.18 12.85
C TRP A 178 -7.93 7.84 12.35
N TYR A 179 -7.10 7.02 11.71
CA TYR A 179 -7.48 5.72 11.14
C TYR A 179 -8.09 4.76 12.18
N LYS A 180 -7.79 4.96 13.48
CA LYS A 180 -8.27 4.12 14.60
C LYS A 180 -9.79 4.14 14.79
N LYS A 181 -10.47 5.17 14.28
CA LYS A 181 -11.94 5.27 14.30
C LYS A 181 -12.60 4.60 13.10
N TRP A 182 -11.82 4.13 12.12
CA TRP A 182 -12.36 3.43 10.96
C TRP A 182 -13.00 2.08 11.35
N PRO A 183 -14.12 1.64 10.75
CA PRO A 183 -14.87 2.26 9.64
C PRO A 183 -16.09 3.09 10.10
N ASP A 184 -16.06 3.79 11.24
CA ASP A 184 -17.21 4.57 11.72
C ASP A 184 -17.64 5.64 10.68
N PRO A 185 -18.86 5.55 10.10
CA PRO A 185 -19.34 6.52 9.12
C PRO A 185 -19.33 7.96 9.62
N SER A 186 -19.36 8.21 10.93
CA SER A 186 -19.30 9.56 11.49
C SER A 186 -17.98 10.28 11.17
N LEU A 187 -16.93 9.57 10.76
CA LEU A 187 -15.66 10.16 10.38
C LEU A 187 -15.79 11.20 9.26
N SER A 188 -16.77 11.07 8.36
CA SER A 188 -16.96 12.02 7.25
C SER A 188 -17.54 13.37 7.68
N THR A 189 -18.10 13.46 8.88
CA THR A 189 -18.69 14.70 9.42
C THR A 189 -18.05 15.17 10.71
N THR A 190 -17.13 14.39 11.28
CA THR A 190 -16.42 14.75 12.51
C THR A 190 -15.55 15.97 12.27
N ARG A 191 -15.67 16.98 13.15
CA ARG A 191 -14.88 18.20 13.16
C ARG A 191 -14.50 18.56 14.62
N PRO A 192 -13.34 19.18 14.87
CA PRO A 192 -12.23 19.32 13.92
C PRO A 192 -11.58 17.95 13.62
N PHE A 193 -10.80 17.88 12.56
CA PHE A 193 -9.95 16.73 12.22
C PHE A 193 -8.52 17.24 11.94
N PRO A 194 -7.49 16.41 12.14
CA PRO A 194 -6.11 16.80 11.90
C PRO A 194 -5.86 16.97 10.40
N GLY A 195 -4.93 17.80 9.97
CA GLY A 195 -4.66 17.93 8.53
C GLY A 195 -3.23 18.32 8.22
N VAL A 196 -3.02 18.97 7.09
CA VAL A 196 -1.72 19.51 6.67
C VAL A 196 -1.88 20.99 6.35
N SER A 197 -1.03 21.85 6.92
CA SER A 197 -1.13 23.28 6.63
C SER A 197 -0.63 23.59 5.22
N LEU A 198 -1.16 24.65 4.59
CA LEU A 198 -0.75 25.06 3.25
C LEU A 198 0.76 25.33 3.16
N ASP A 199 1.34 25.91 4.21
CA ASP A 199 2.79 26.17 4.26
C ASP A 199 3.58 24.86 4.34
N ALA A 200 3.11 23.86 5.09
CA ALA A 200 3.72 22.54 5.13
C ALA A 200 3.63 21.83 3.77
N LEU A 201 2.49 21.93 3.07
CA LEU A 201 2.33 21.39 1.70
C LEU A 201 3.33 22.02 0.74
N LYS A 202 3.40 23.36 0.72
CA LYS A 202 4.35 24.10 -0.13
C LYS A 202 5.79 23.72 0.19
N PHE A 203 6.14 23.61 1.47
CA PHE A 203 7.49 23.24 1.88
C PHE A 203 7.88 21.84 1.39
N LEU A 204 7.00 20.85 1.57
CA LEU A 204 7.22 19.48 1.10
C LEU A 204 7.36 19.41 -0.42
N HIS A 205 6.42 20.02 -1.16
CA HIS A 205 6.38 19.90 -2.62
C HIS A 205 7.40 20.78 -3.33
N LEU A 206 7.62 22.02 -2.87
CA LEU A 206 8.51 22.96 -3.56
C LEU A 206 9.98 22.82 -3.09
N GLU A 207 10.21 22.61 -1.79
CA GLU A 207 11.58 22.58 -1.26
C GLU A 207 12.15 21.18 -1.09
N ARG A 208 11.31 20.18 -0.78
CA ARG A 208 11.72 18.77 -0.71
C ARG A 208 11.43 17.99 -1.97
N LYS A 209 10.58 18.51 -2.86
CA LYS A 209 10.24 17.91 -4.16
C LYS A 209 9.78 16.47 -4.00
N ILE A 210 8.93 16.24 -3.01
CA ILE A 210 8.28 14.94 -2.82
C ILE A 210 7.38 14.63 -4.03
N LEU A 211 7.05 13.36 -4.23
CA LEU A 211 6.14 12.96 -5.30
C LEU A 211 4.70 13.35 -4.97
N PHE A 212 4.24 12.92 -3.80
CA PHE A 212 2.95 13.31 -3.23
C PHE A 212 2.95 13.10 -1.71
N HIS A 213 1.99 13.72 -1.06
CA HIS A 213 1.74 13.57 0.36
C HIS A 213 0.43 12.82 0.60
N GLY A 214 0.26 12.25 1.80
CA GLY A 214 -1.03 11.70 2.20
C GLY A 214 -1.24 11.67 3.70
N HIS A 215 -2.45 11.37 4.11
CA HIS A 215 -2.96 11.56 5.46
C HIS A 215 -4.11 10.60 5.75
N GLU A 216 -4.42 10.42 7.03
CA GLU A 216 -5.43 9.46 7.49
C GLU A 216 -6.90 9.97 7.38
N PRO A 217 -7.22 11.28 7.47
CA PRO A 217 -8.57 11.80 7.20
C PRO A 217 -8.98 11.74 5.72
N LEU A 218 -10.24 12.13 5.45
CA LEU A 218 -10.86 12.18 4.11
C LEU A 218 -10.85 13.57 3.47
N ASP A 219 -10.05 14.49 4.02
CA ASP A 219 -9.93 15.87 3.56
C ASP A 219 -8.52 16.36 3.99
N THR A 220 -7.80 17.12 3.16
CA THR A 220 -6.43 17.63 3.45
C THR A 220 -6.37 18.58 4.64
N ASP A 221 -7.36 19.45 4.74
CA ASP A 221 -7.39 20.57 5.67
C ASP A 221 -8.82 20.96 6.03
N THR A 222 -8.98 21.78 7.07
CA THR A 222 -10.30 22.16 7.60
C THR A 222 -10.73 23.56 7.16
N THR A 223 -10.07 24.17 6.17
CA THR A 223 -10.44 25.50 5.70
C THR A 223 -11.79 25.44 4.96
N PRO A 224 -12.56 26.54 4.92
CA PRO A 224 -13.89 26.53 4.29
C PRO A 224 -13.90 26.16 2.80
N THR A 225 -12.76 26.32 2.12
CA THR A 225 -12.62 26.09 0.68
C THR A 225 -11.55 25.05 0.33
N LEU A 226 -11.07 24.28 1.31
CA LEU A 226 -9.99 23.30 1.15
C LEU A 226 -8.77 23.90 0.44
N GLU A 227 -8.26 25.02 0.97
CA GLU A 227 -7.17 25.81 0.38
C GLU A 227 -5.91 24.97 0.09
N GLY A 228 -5.62 23.96 0.92
CA GLY A 228 -4.51 23.04 0.74
C GLY A 228 -4.72 22.14 -0.48
N GLU A 229 -5.87 21.47 -0.55
CA GLU A 229 -6.24 20.63 -1.69
C GLU A 229 -6.32 21.44 -2.99
N HIS A 230 -7.01 22.59 -2.95
CA HIS A 230 -7.09 23.51 -4.07
C HIS A 230 -5.69 23.87 -4.58
N TRP A 231 -4.76 24.24 -3.69
CA TRP A 231 -3.40 24.58 -4.10
C TRP A 231 -2.66 23.39 -4.71
N LEU A 232 -2.73 22.20 -4.11
CA LEU A 232 -2.06 21.00 -4.61
C LEU A 232 -2.44 20.70 -6.07
N MET A 233 -3.74 20.60 -6.31
CA MET A 233 -4.28 20.15 -7.58
C MET A 233 -4.04 21.17 -8.69
N HIS A 234 -4.21 22.47 -8.41
CA HIS A 234 -3.91 23.54 -9.37
C HIS A 234 -2.40 23.72 -9.64
N ASN A 235 -1.53 23.04 -8.88
CA ASN A 235 -0.09 23.00 -9.11
C ASN A 235 0.39 21.61 -9.59
N GLY A 236 -0.53 20.71 -9.97
CA GLY A 236 -0.20 19.43 -10.57
C GLY A 236 0.30 18.36 -9.60
N PHE A 237 0.07 18.54 -8.29
CA PHE A 237 0.44 17.57 -7.26
C PHE A 237 -0.72 16.66 -6.91
N ALA A 238 -0.47 15.35 -6.88
CA ALA A 238 -1.42 14.38 -6.36
C ALA A 238 -1.44 14.36 -4.82
N GLN A 239 -2.46 13.73 -4.23
CA GLN A 239 -2.48 13.40 -2.81
C GLN A 239 -3.10 12.03 -2.53
N ALA A 240 -2.90 11.52 -1.32
CA ALA A 240 -3.56 10.32 -0.86
C ALA A 240 -4.36 10.56 0.42
N GLU A 241 -5.61 10.12 0.45
CA GLU A 241 -6.47 10.27 1.62
C GLU A 241 -6.86 8.90 2.20
N GLY A 242 -7.36 8.91 3.44
CA GLY A 242 -7.85 7.70 4.11
C GLY A 242 -6.76 6.63 4.28
N VAL A 243 -5.50 7.01 4.48
CA VAL A 243 -4.40 6.05 4.63
C VAL A 243 -4.48 5.38 6.02
N ALA A 244 -4.28 4.06 6.06
CA ALA A 244 -4.42 3.26 7.28
C ALA A 244 -3.08 2.83 7.89
N ASN A 245 -3.08 2.43 9.17
CA ASN A 245 -1.99 1.70 9.83
C ASN A 245 -0.60 2.39 9.79
N LEU A 246 -0.53 3.71 9.70
CA LEU A 246 0.75 4.43 9.69
C LEU A 246 1.54 4.27 11.01
N ASP A 247 0.88 3.85 12.09
CA ASP A 247 1.51 3.47 13.36
C ASP A 247 2.28 2.14 13.33
N LYS A 248 2.10 1.36 12.26
CA LYS A 248 2.78 0.07 12.05
C LYS A 248 3.94 0.17 11.06
N VAL A 249 4.33 1.37 10.64
CA VAL A 249 5.36 1.63 9.63
C VAL A 249 6.51 2.41 10.28
N PRO A 250 7.79 2.15 9.92
CA PRO A 250 8.88 2.99 10.40
C PRO A 250 8.81 4.40 9.79
N GLU A 251 9.29 5.39 10.54
CA GLU A 251 9.33 6.80 10.11
C GLU A 251 10.19 7.01 8.84
N THR A 252 11.24 6.21 8.67
CA THR A 252 12.10 6.19 7.48
C THR A 252 12.57 4.78 7.13
N GLY A 253 13.11 4.60 5.92
CA GLY A 253 13.72 3.35 5.46
C GLY A 253 12.76 2.33 4.86
N ALA A 254 11.45 2.61 4.88
CA ALA A 254 10.48 1.84 4.12
C ALA A 254 10.36 2.33 2.67
N LEU A 255 9.86 1.44 1.80
CA LEU A 255 9.27 1.82 0.52
C LEU A 255 7.75 1.77 0.63
N VAL A 256 7.04 2.43 -0.28
CA VAL A 256 5.61 2.22 -0.51
C VAL A 256 5.39 1.71 -1.92
N ALA A 257 4.68 0.59 -2.04
CA ALA A 257 4.11 0.13 -3.29
C ALA A 257 2.70 0.71 -3.44
N ILE A 258 2.40 1.26 -4.61
CA ILE A 258 1.19 2.03 -4.88
C ILE A 258 0.48 1.41 -6.08
N GLY A 259 -0.75 0.93 -5.87
CA GLY A 259 -1.61 0.44 -6.93
C GLY A 259 -2.97 1.14 -6.90
N TYR A 260 -3.52 1.45 -8.06
CA TYR A 260 -4.83 2.08 -8.22
C TYR A 260 -5.46 1.63 -9.55
N PRO A 261 -6.80 1.59 -9.67
CA PRO A 261 -7.46 1.30 -10.94
C PRO A 261 -7.17 2.39 -11.97
N LYS A 262 -7.02 1.97 -13.22
CA LYS A 262 -6.80 2.87 -14.35
C LYS A 262 -8.12 3.24 -15.02
N PHE A 263 -8.97 3.99 -14.31
CA PHE A 263 -10.26 4.45 -14.86
C PHE A 263 -10.04 5.54 -15.90
N GLY A 264 -10.54 5.33 -17.13
CA GLY A 264 -10.34 6.25 -18.24
C GLY A 264 -10.93 7.63 -17.96
N GLY A 265 -10.11 8.67 -17.89
CA GLY A 265 -10.51 10.04 -17.55
C GLY A 265 -11.05 10.21 -16.13
N GLY A 266 -10.74 9.29 -15.21
CA GLY A 266 -11.20 9.34 -13.82
C GLY A 266 -10.52 10.47 -13.04
N VAL A 267 -11.26 11.11 -12.13
CA VAL A 267 -10.82 12.29 -11.36
C VAL A 267 -10.62 11.99 -9.87
N GLY A 268 -10.70 10.72 -9.51
CA GLY A 268 -10.31 10.15 -8.23
C GLY A 268 -9.79 8.73 -8.46
N GLY A 269 -9.45 8.03 -7.38
CA GLY A 269 -9.01 6.65 -7.51
C GLY A 269 -8.89 5.92 -6.19
N TYR A 270 -9.52 4.76 -6.08
CA TYR A 270 -9.25 3.83 -4.98
C TYR A 270 -7.77 3.42 -5.03
N ALA A 271 -7.10 3.42 -3.88
CA ALA A 271 -5.69 3.09 -3.82
C ALA A 271 -5.42 1.92 -2.88
N ARG A 272 -4.46 1.09 -3.28
CA ARG A 272 -3.85 0.06 -2.45
C ARG A 272 -2.40 0.47 -2.19
N TYR A 273 -2.13 0.84 -0.95
CA TYR A 273 -0.81 1.20 -0.46
C TYR A 273 -0.27 0.05 0.40
N ILE A 274 0.95 -0.40 0.09
CA ILE A 274 1.64 -1.43 0.88
C ILE A 274 3.02 -0.88 1.24
N ALA A 275 3.28 -0.70 2.53
CA ALA A 275 4.62 -0.39 2.99
C ALA A 275 5.49 -1.65 2.97
N ILE A 276 6.69 -1.52 2.41
CA ILE A 276 7.74 -2.54 2.37
C ILE A 276 8.81 -2.10 3.36
N CYS A 277 8.77 -2.68 4.55
CA CYS A 277 9.60 -2.31 5.70
C CYS A 277 10.82 -3.24 5.84
N PRO A 278 11.85 -2.84 6.60
CA PRO A 278 12.99 -3.68 6.91
C PRO A 278 12.61 -5.08 7.45
N PRO A 279 13.43 -6.11 7.21
CA PRO A 279 13.11 -7.50 7.54
C PRO A 279 12.95 -7.76 9.06
N ASP A 280 13.63 -6.96 9.89
CA ASP A 280 13.56 -7.00 11.35
C ASP A 280 12.41 -6.16 11.92
N TRP A 281 11.59 -5.53 11.07
CA TRP A 281 10.46 -4.74 11.51
C TRP A 281 9.39 -5.64 12.17
N GLN A 282 8.80 -5.15 13.26
CA GLN A 282 7.91 -5.95 14.12
C GLN A 282 6.52 -6.20 13.54
N TYR A 283 6.07 -5.36 12.60
CA TYR A 283 4.75 -5.44 11.99
C TYR A 283 4.84 -5.95 10.55
N GLY A 284 3.72 -6.49 10.05
CA GLY A 284 3.59 -6.95 8.66
C GLY A 284 3.89 -8.43 8.47
N VAL A 285 3.78 -8.88 7.23
CA VAL A 285 4.02 -10.26 6.81
C VAL A 285 5.23 -10.33 5.87
N THR A 286 5.96 -11.44 5.91
CA THR A 286 7.11 -11.68 5.01
C THR A 286 6.69 -12.65 3.90
N VAL A 287 7.27 -12.52 2.71
CA VAL A 287 7.03 -13.47 1.60
C VAL A 287 7.34 -14.90 2.09
N GLY A 288 6.44 -15.84 1.82
CA GLY A 288 6.53 -17.22 2.28
C GLY A 288 6.26 -17.47 3.77
N SER A 289 5.96 -16.43 4.57
CA SER A 289 5.59 -16.62 5.99
C SER A 289 4.14 -17.08 6.19
N VAL A 290 3.30 -16.90 5.17
CA VAL A 290 1.93 -17.42 5.07
C VAL A 290 1.77 -18.16 3.73
N PRO A 291 0.83 -19.10 3.59
CA PRO A 291 0.57 -19.75 2.31
C PRO A 291 0.12 -18.73 1.24
N GLU A 292 0.98 -18.48 0.25
CA GLU A 292 0.71 -17.57 -0.87
C GLU A 292 0.22 -18.33 -2.12
N ALA A 293 0.71 -19.55 -2.35
CA ALA A 293 0.27 -20.44 -3.42
C ALA A 293 0.53 -21.91 -3.04
N PRO A 294 -0.52 -22.74 -2.85
CA PRO A 294 -1.93 -22.35 -2.80
C PRO A 294 -2.23 -21.45 -1.59
N LEU A 295 -3.15 -20.51 -1.76
CA LEU A 295 -3.67 -19.70 -0.66
C LEU A 295 -4.39 -20.56 0.39
N GLN A 296 -4.49 -20.04 1.61
CA GLN A 296 -5.22 -20.70 2.71
C GLN A 296 -6.65 -21.07 2.28
N LYS A 297 -7.05 -22.30 2.60
CA LYS A 297 -8.44 -22.73 2.56
C LYS A 297 -9.11 -22.43 3.91
N PHE A 298 -10.27 -21.80 3.88
CA PHE A 298 -11.06 -21.47 5.07
C PHE A 298 -12.14 -22.53 5.33
N ASP A 299 -12.39 -22.85 6.61
CA ASP A 299 -13.42 -23.81 7.02
C ASP A 299 -14.85 -23.31 6.77
N LYS A 300 -15.05 -21.99 6.86
CA LYS A 300 -16.34 -21.34 6.59
C LYS A 300 -16.39 -20.83 5.14
N PRO A 301 -17.33 -21.34 4.31
CA PRO A 301 -17.53 -20.84 2.96
C PRO A 301 -17.95 -19.37 2.93
N LEU A 302 -17.45 -18.64 1.95
CA LEU A 302 -17.86 -17.28 1.68
C LEU A 302 -19.27 -17.28 1.08
N HIS A 303 -20.20 -16.51 1.64
CA HIS A 303 -21.57 -16.36 1.15
C HIS A 303 -21.97 -14.89 1.12
N PHE A 304 -22.97 -14.54 0.30
CA PHE A 304 -23.52 -13.19 0.27
C PHE A 304 -24.52 -13.03 1.42
N ASP A 305 -24.35 -12.00 2.24
CA ASP A 305 -25.28 -11.63 3.29
C ASP A 305 -26.07 -10.40 2.82
N GLU A 306 -27.37 -10.59 2.56
CA GLU A 306 -28.27 -9.54 2.05
C GLU A 306 -28.39 -8.34 2.99
N LYS A 307 -28.28 -8.57 4.30
CA LYS A 307 -28.41 -7.49 5.30
C LYS A 307 -27.13 -6.67 5.38
N ALA A 308 -25.97 -7.31 5.30
CA ALA A 308 -24.67 -6.64 5.26
C ALA A 308 -24.39 -6.01 3.89
N GLY A 309 -25.06 -6.47 2.83
CA GLY A 309 -24.84 -6.02 1.46
C GLY A 309 -23.44 -6.39 0.94
N MET A 310 -22.84 -7.45 1.47
CA MET A 310 -21.51 -7.91 1.09
C MET A 310 -21.32 -9.38 1.44
N ARG A 311 -20.19 -9.97 1.02
CA ARG A 311 -19.88 -11.36 1.36
C ARG A 311 -19.17 -11.48 2.71
N LEU A 312 -19.57 -12.50 3.47
CA LEU A 312 -19.05 -12.80 4.80
C LEU A 312 -18.63 -14.28 4.90
N ARG A 313 -17.75 -14.59 5.85
CA ARG A 313 -17.37 -15.95 6.27
C ARG A 313 -17.72 -16.15 7.74
#